data_AF-A0A8J7CTC8-F1
#
_entry.id   AF-A0A8J7CTC8-F1
#
_cell.length_a   1.000
_cell.length_b   1.000
_cell.length_c   1.000
_cell.angle_alpha   90.00
_cell.angle_beta   90.00
_cell.angle_gamma   90.00
#
_symmetry.space_group_name_H-M   'P 1'
#
loop_
_entity.id
_entity.type
_entity.pdbx_description
1 polymer ?
#
loop_
_entity_poly.entity_id
_entity_poly.type
_entity_poly.pdbx_seq_one_letter_code
_entity_poly.pdbx_strand_id
1 'polypeptide(L)'
;MTASIFTEQYGRFRELLVQYRQARAITQTQLAEVLNRPQSFVSKYENGERRLDLVEFLEISTALRFDPCEPIRIILSEILPEPTIMDEWKVTANEMTILLRENPSLRGMLFGYVAELKLRELISAFPGVGSMKKFDDHDRKKKGDLHIIYHHQVFSVESKSLQTSQIKFDAENQIWSGKAQVDASDSRIVTLPSGRTLKTTLLLRGEFDILAVNCYEFNKSWQFQFARNRDLPFSSYKKYTPEEQSALISSLIPVTWPPQPPFHSDLRLLLDEMLEAGEGSDPSEIGLE
;
A
#
# COMPACT_ATOMS: atom_id res chain seq x y z
N MET A 1 -8.67 -3.35 -33.11
CA MET A 1 -7.44 -2.60 -32.82
C MET A 1 -6.79 -3.26 -31.61
N THR A 2 -5.72 -4.02 -31.84
CA THR A 2 -5.12 -4.94 -30.85
C THR A 2 -3.61 -4.96 -31.06
N ALA A 3 -2.97 -3.78 -31.14
CA ALA A 3 -1.58 -3.65 -31.61
C ALA A 3 -0.61 -2.95 -30.63
N SER A 4 -1.10 -2.34 -29.54
CA SER A 4 -0.25 -1.51 -28.68
C SER A 4 0.71 -2.30 -27.80
N ILE A 5 0.28 -3.47 -27.31
CA ILE A 5 1.09 -4.27 -26.38
C ILE A 5 2.18 -5.00 -27.20
N PHE A 6 1.78 -5.83 -28.17
CA PHE A 6 2.69 -6.60 -29.03
C PHE A 6 3.75 -5.81 -29.81
N THR A 7 3.67 -4.49 -29.89
CA THR A 7 4.69 -3.65 -30.55
C THR A 7 5.81 -3.24 -29.59
N GLU A 8 5.49 -2.97 -28.33
CA GLU A 8 6.49 -2.61 -27.31
C GLU A 8 7.39 -3.80 -26.96
N GLN A 9 6.81 -4.97 -26.65
CA GLN A 9 7.64 -6.15 -26.31
C GLN A 9 8.36 -6.72 -27.51
N TYR A 10 7.80 -6.56 -28.72
CA TYR A 10 8.53 -6.91 -29.94
C TYR A 10 9.68 -5.93 -30.21
N GLY A 11 9.52 -4.65 -29.85
CA GLY A 11 10.59 -3.66 -29.82
C GLY A 11 11.71 -4.09 -28.88
N ARG A 12 11.37 -4.44 -27.63
CA ARG A 12 12.32 -4.95 -26.64
C ARG A 12 13.06 -6.20 -27.12
N PHE A 13 12.33 -7.16 -27.68
CA PHE A 13 12.90 -8.38 -28.25
C PHE A 13 13.97 -8.07 -29.32
N ARG A 14 13.68 -7.13 -30.23
CA ARG A 14 14.63 -6.68 -31.24
C ARG A 14 15.86 -6.01 -30.61
N GLU A 15 15.67 -5.14 -29.63
CA GLU A 15 16.78 -4.47 -28.93
C GLU A 15 17.73 -5.49 -28.30
N LEU A 16 17.19 -6.54 -27.65
CA LEU A 16 18.01 -7.61 -27.09
C LEU A 16 18.82 -8.33 -28.17
N LEU A 17 18.22 -8.66 -29.31
CA LEU A 17 18.95 -9.28 -30.44
C LEU A 17 20.07 -8.39 -30.98
N VAL A 18 19.81 -7.08 -31.11
CA VAL A 18 20.82 -6.09 -31.51
C VAL A 18 21.96 -6.04 -30.50
N GLN A 19 21.65 -6.04 -29.20
CA GLN A 19 22.64 -6.05 -28.12
C GLN A 19 23.50 -7.32 -28.17
N TYR A 20 22.90 -8.51 -28.35
CA TYR A 20 23.66 -9.76 -28.48
C TYR A 20 24.61 -9.75 -29.69
N ARG A 21 24.19 -9.16 -30.81
CA ARG A 21 25.05 -9.01 -31.99
C ARG A 21 26.20 -8.04 -31.71
N GLN A 22 25.89 -6.87 -31.14
CA GLN A 22 26.87 -5.82 -30.84
C GLN A 22 27.89 -6.27 -29.78
N ALA A 23 27.45 -7.02 -28.76
CA ALA A 23 28.32 -7.58 -27.72
C ALA A 23 29.39 -8.52 -28.29
N ARG A 24 29.16 -9.05 -29.50
CA ARG A 24 30.11 -9.90 -30.23
C ARG A 24 30.88 -9.18 -31.33
N ALA A 25 30.68 -7.88 -31.48
CA ALA A 25 31.25 -7.06 -32.54
C ALA A 25 30.99 -7.60 -33.96
N ILE A 26 29.87 -8.31 -34.15
CA ILE A 26 29.48 -8.85 -35.46
C ILE A 26 28.67 -7.79 -36.20
N THR A 27 29.04 -7.50 -37.45
CA THR A 27 28.27 -6.59 -38.32
C THR A 27 27.00 -7.27 -38.84
N GLN A 28 26.01 -6.49 -39.29
CA GLN A 28 24.79 -7.05 -39.89
C GLN A 28 25.11 -7.92 -41.12
N THR A 29 26.09 -7.53 -41.92
CA THR A 29 26.54 -8.29 -43.10
C THR A 29 27.13 -9.64 -42.70
N GLN A 30 28.02 -9.67 -41.71
CA GLN A 30 28.63 -10.90 -41.22
C GLN A 30 27.61 -11.86 -40.61
N LEU A 31 26.63 -11.35 -39.85
CA LEU A 31 25.54 -12.19 -39.34
C LEU A 31 24.71 -12.78 -40.49
N ALA A 32 24.41 -11.99 -41.52
CA ALA A 32 23.67 -12.45 -42.68
C ALA A 32 24.41 -13.54 -43.47
N GLU A 33 25.74 -13.41 -43.62
CA GLU A 33 26.60 -14.43 -44.22
C GLU A 33 26.53 -15.75 -43.45
N VAL A 34 26.62 -15.71 -42.11
CA VAL A 34 26.52 -16.91 -41.25
C VAL A 34 25.15 -17.58 -41.37
N LEU A 35 24.08 -16.79 -41.49
CA LEU A 35 22.70 -17.27 -41.65
C LEU A 35 22.37 -17.70 -43.08
N ASN A 36 23.28 -17.51 -44.05
CA ASN A 36 23.03 -17.69 -45.48
C ASN A 36 21.78 -16.90 -45.97
N ARG A 37 21.68 -15.63 -45.54
CA ARG A 37 20.60 -14.70 -45.90
C ARG A 37 21.18 -13.39 -46.46
N PRO A 38 20.40 -12.61 -47.24
CA PRO A 38 20.80 -11.25 -47.60
C PRO A 38 20.95 -10.37 -46.35
N GLN A 39 21.87 -9.40 -46.34
CA GLN A 39 22.01 -8.43 -45.25
C GLN A 39 20.69 -7.67 -44.95
N SER A 40 19.82 -7.52 -45.97
CA SER A 40 18.49 -6.94 -45.81
C SER A 40 17.58 -7.74 -44.86
N PHE A 41 17.81 -9.04 -44.67
CA PHE A 41 17.12 -9.82 -43.63
C PHE A 41 17.43 -9.27 -42.24
N VAL A 42 18.72 -9.05 -41.95
CA VAL A 42 19.19 -8.58 -40.64
C VAL A 42 18.72 -7.16 -40.35
N SER A 43 18.95 -6.24 -41.28
CA SER A 43 18.51 -4.84 -41.11
C SER A 43 17.00 -4.72 -40.92
N LYS A 44 16.19 -5.46 -41.68
CA LYS A 44 14.72 -5.38 -41.58
C LYS A 44 14.17 -5.86 -40.25
N TYR A 45 14.71 -6.93 -39.67
CA TYR A 45 14.24 -7.35 -38.35
C TYR A 45 14.78 -6.42 -37.25
N GLU A 46 16.02 -5.93 -37.35
CA GLU A 46 16.57 -5.00 -36.35
C GLU A 46 15.82 -3.67 -36.35
N ASN A 47 15.36 -3.20 -37.52
CA ASN A 47 14.53 -2.00 -37.67
C ASN A 47 13.02 -2.26 -37.44
N GLY A 48 12.61 -3.53 -37.38
CA GLY A 48 11.22 -3.96 -37.19
C GLY A 48 10.31 -3.77 -38.39
N GLU A 49 10.89 -3.63 -39.58
CA GLU A 49 10.18 -3.74 -40.85
C GLU A 49 9.78 -5.19 -41.16
N ARG A 50 10.39 -6.16 -40.45
CA ARG A 50 10.09 -7.58 -40.58
C ARG A 50 10.01 -8.25 -39.20
N ARG A 51 8.99 -9.10 -39.02
CA ARG A 51 8.91 -9.99 -37.86
C ARG A 51 9.75 -11.26 -38.06
N LEU A 52 10.37 -11.72 -36.98
CA LEU A 52 11.03 -13.02 -36.91
C LEU A 52 10.05 -14.07 -36.41
N ASP A 53 10.08 -15.26 -37.00
CA ASP A 53 9.45 -16.44 -36.40
C ASP A 53 10.39 -17.12 -35.39
N LEU A 54 9.88 -18.16 -34.72
CA LEU A 54 10.62 -18.89 -33.69
C LEU A 54 11.87 -19.60 -34.26
N VAL A 55 11.78 -20.17 -35.46
CA VAL A 55 12.89 -20.89 -36.08
C VAL A 55 13.99 -19.90 -36.43
N GLU A 56 13.63 -18.77 -37.04
CA GLU A 56 14.58 -17.70 -37.38
C GLU A 56 15.27 -17.13 -36.14
N PHE A 57 14.54 -16.97 -35.03
CA PHE A 57 15.14 -16.58 -33.76
C PHE A 57 16.17 -17.60 -33.25
N LEU A 58 15.87 -18.91 -33.34
CA LEU A 58 16.79 -19.97 -32.92
C LEU A 58 18.02 -20.08 -33.85
N GLU A 59 17.86 -19.80 -35.15
CA GLU A 59 18.97 -19.68 -36.09
C GLU A 59 19.90 -18.52 -35.70
N ILE A 60 19.32 -17.35 -35.38
CA ILE A 60 20.06 -16.17 -34.91
C ILE A 60 20.76 -16.44 -33.58
N SER A 61 20.10 -17.12 -32.63
CA SER A 61 20.70 -17.46 -31.34
C SER A 61 21.89 -18.39 -31.49
N THR A 62 21.81 -19.35 -32.41
CA THR A 62 22.90 -20.25 -32.76
C THR A 62 24.05 -19.50 -33.44
N ALA A 63 23.76 -18.67 -34.43
CA ALA A 63 24.75 -17.89 -35.17
C ALA A 63 25.50 -16.91 -34.27
N LEU A 64 24.79 -16.27 -33.36
CA LEU A 64 25.38 -15.38 -32.38
C LEU A 64 26.01 -16.17 -31.23
N ARG A 65 25.52 -17.36 -30.85
CA ARG A 65 25.93 -18.20 -29.69
C ARG A 65 25.38 -17.75 -28.33
N PHE A 66 24.16 -17.22 -28.26
CA PHE A 66 23.50 -16.93 -26.97
C PHE A 66 22.44 -17.99 -26.62
N ASP A 67 22.08 -18.11 -25.34
CA ASP A 67 20.98 -18.97 -24.90
C ASP A 67 19.65 -18.33 -25.31
N PRO A 68 18.86 -18.93 -26.23
CA PRO A 68 17.58 -18.37 -26.64
C PRO A 68 16.58 -18.23 -25.47
N CYS A 69 16.74 -18.97 -24.37
CA CYS A 69 15.87 -18.83 -23.21
C CYS A 69 16.12 -17.53 -22.44
N GLU A 70 17.29 -16.90 -22.57
CA GLU A 70 17.65 -15.68 -21.83
C GLU A 70 16.80 -14.46 -22.22
N PRO A 71 16.73 -14.03 -23.51
CA PRO A 71 15.85 -12.92 -23.88
C PRO A 71 14.37 -13.26 -23.67
N ILE A 72 13.98 -14.53 -23.79
CA ILE A 72 12.62 -14.97 -23.49
C ILE A 72 12.29 -14.72 -22.02
N ARG A 73 13.17 -15.09 -21.08
CA ARG A 73 12.96 -14.83 -19.64
C ARG A 73 12.85 -13.35 -19.32
N ILE A 74 13.73 -12.52 -19.90
CA ILE A 74 13.70 -11.06 -19.72
C ILE A 74 12.34 -10.51 -20.15
N ILE A 75 11.90 -10.84 -21.37
CA ILE A 75 10.61 -10.38 -21.89
C ILE A 75 9.44 -10.95 -21.08
N LEU A 76 9.52 -12.21 -20.64
CA LEU A 76 8.48 -12.81 -19.79
C LEU A 76 8.36 -12.10 -18.46
N SER A 77 9.47 -11.68 -17.82
CA SER A 77 9.42 -10.89 -16.58
C SER A 77 8.85 -9.48 -16.77
N GLU A 78 8.88 -8.96 -18.00
CA GLU A 78 8.27 -7.67 -18.36
C GLU A 78 6.78 -7.82 -18.75
N ILE A 79 6.36 -9.01 -19.23
CA ILE A 79 4.99 -9.29 -19.70
C ILE A 79 4.10 -9.87 -18.61
N LEU A 80 4.62 -10.87 -17.90
CA LEU A 80 3.86 -11.59 -16.90
C LEU A 80 4.09 -10.88 -15.57
N PRO A 81 3.02 -10.55 -14.82
CA PRO A 81 3.21 -10.17 -13.44
C PRO A 81 3.98 -11.28 -12.73
N GLU A 82 4.85 -10.90 -11.80
CA GLU A 82 5.46 -11.86 -10.87
C GLU A 82 4.36 -12.79 -10.34
N PRO A 83 4.62 -14.12 -10.28
CA PRO A 83 3.63 -15.07 -9.82
C PRO A 83 3.13 -14.63 -8.45
N THR A 84 1.81 -14.55 -8.30
CA THR A 84 1.23 -14.17 -7.02
C THR A 84 1.40 -15.31 -6.02
N ILE A 85 1.29 -15.01 -4.73
CA ILE A 85 1.24 -16.04 -3.69
C ILE A 85 0.12 -17.07 -3.94
N MET A 86 -0.97 -16.67 -4.62
CA MET A 86 -2.04 -17.58 -5.03
C MET A 86 -1.60 -18.53 -6.15
N ASP A 87 -0.79 -18.06 -7.10
CA ASP A 87 -0.22 -18.89 -8.17
C ASP A 87 0.78 -19.91 -7.61
N GLU A 88 1.64 -19.46 -6.68
CA GLU A 88 2.60 -20.33 -5.99
C GLU A 88 1.90 -21.45 -5.19
N TRP A 89 0.86 -21.08 -4.43
CA TRP A 89 0.09 -22.03 -3.62
C TRP A 89 -0.91 -22.84 -4.43
N LYS A 90 -1.11 -22.50 -5.71
CA LYS A 90 -2.11 -23.10 -6.60
C LYS A 90 -3.53 -22.98 -6.03
N VAL A 91 -3.85 -21.82 -5.46
CA VAL A 91 -5.15 -21.51 -4.87
C VAL A 91 -5.88 -20.51 -5.77
N THR A 92 -7.12 -20.80 -6.10
CA THR A 92 -7.97 -19.86 -6.85
C THR A 92 -8.56 -18.78 -5.95
N ALA A 93 -8.95 -17.64 -6.54
CA ALA A 93 -9.62 -16.56 -5.80
C ALA A 93 -10.93 -17.03 -5.11
N ASN A 94 -11.64 -18.01 -5.70
CA ASN A 94 -12.85 -18.57 -5.08
C ASN A 94 -12.53 -19.42 -3.85
N GLU A 95 -11.50 -20.28 -3.92
CA GLU A 95 -11.03 -21.05 -2.77
C GLU A 95 -10.54 -20.14 -1.65
N MET A 96 -9.78 -19.09 -1.98
CA MET A 96 -9.40 -18.05 -1.02
C MET A 96 -10.63 -17.38 -0.38
N THR A 97 -11.66 -17.09 -1.18
CA THR A 97 -12.91 -16.49 -0.68
C THR A 97 -13.63 -17.42 0.31
N ILE A 98 -13.70 -18.73 0.00
CA ILE A 98 -14.28 -19.74 0.89
C ILE A 98 -13.48 -19.79 2.20
N LEU A 99 -12.15 -19.89 2.10
CA LEU A 99 -11.24 -19.94 3.25
C LEU A 99 -11.44 -18.73 4.18
N LEU A 100 -11.51 -17.51 3.63
CA LEU A 100 -11.73 -16.30 4.44
C LEU A 100 -13.15 -16.22 5.03
N ARG A 101 -14.16 -16.77 4.36
CA ARG A 101 -15.53 -16.83 4.90
C ARG A 101 -15.63 -17.80 6.07
N GLU A 102 -14.99 -18.95 5.95
CA GLU A 102 -14.95 -20.00 6.98
C GLU A 102 -14.05 -19.61 8.17
N ASN A 103 -13.12 -18.68 7.98
CA ASN A 103 -12.18 -18.23 9.01
C ASN A 103 -12.31 -16.71 9.29
N PRO A 104 -13.33 -16.25 10.04
CA PRO A 104 -13.58 -14.83 10.28
C PRO A 104 -12.41 -14.06 10.93
N SER A 105 -11.65 -14.70 11.82
CA SER A 105 -10.48 -14.08 12.45
C SER A 105 -9.38 -13.76 11.44
N LEU A 106 -9.08 -14.70 10.53
CA LEU A 106 -8.13 -14.49 9.44
C LEU A 106 -8.63 -13.41 8.49
N ARG A 107 -9.93 -13.43 8.14
CA ARG A 107 -10.55 -12.39 7.31
C ARG A 107 -10.42 -11.01 7.94
N GLY A 108 -10.68 -10.88 9.23
CA GLY A 108 -10.54 -9.61 9.95
C GLY A 108 -9.10 -9.10 9.94
N MET A 109 -8.13 -9.98 10.20
CA MET A 109 -6.71 -9.66 10.15
C MET A 109 -6.29 -9.18 8.76
N LEU A 110 -6.60 -9.95 7.71
CA LEU A 110 -6.29 -9.58 6.33
C LEU A 110 -6.98 -8.27 5.94
N PHE A 111 -8.24 -8.07 6.34
CA PHE A 111 -8.99 -6.84 6.06
C PHE A 111 -8.33 -5.61 6.70
N GLY A 112 -7.70 -5.75 7.87
CA GLY A 112 -6.87 -4.71 8.47
C GLY A 112 -5.71 -4.29 7.57
N TYR A 113 -4.93 -5.26 7.09
CA TYR A 113 -3.82 -4.99 6.15
C TYR A 113 -4.30 -4.41 4.81
N VAL A 114 -5.44 -4.86 4.30
CA VAL A 114 -6.05 -4.28 3.09
C VAL A 114 -6.47 -2.83 3.36
N ALA A 115 -7.02 -2.52 4.54
CA ALA A 115 -7.37 -1.15 4.92
C ALA A 115 -6.14 -0.25 5.01
N GLU A 116 -5.02 -0.70 5.59
CA GLU A 116 -3.75 0.04 5.58
C GLU A 116 -3.23 0.30 4.15
N LEU A 117 -3.30 -0.71 3.28
CA LEU A 117 -2.93 -0.56 1.87
C LEU A 117 -3.80 0.50 1.18
N LYS A 118 -5.12 0.45 1.39
CA LYS A 118 -6.08 1.38 0.81
C LYS A 118 -5.94 2.79 1.36
N LEU A 119 -5.61 2.92 2.65
CA LEU A 119 -5.29 4.19 3.28
C LEU A 119 -4.07 4.84 2.62
N ARG A 120 -2.99 4.08 2.39
CA ARG A 120 -1.78 4.58 1.71
C ARG A 120 -2.05 5.01 0.28
N GLU A 121 -2.81 4.22 -0.49
CA GLU A 121 -3.24 4.61 -1.84
C GLU A 121 -4.00 5.94 -1.81
N LEU A 122 -4.97 6.07 -0.90
CA LEU A 122 -5.77 7.29 -0.75
C LEU A 122 -4.90 8.48 -0.33
N ILE A 123 -3.99 8.31 0.63
CA ILE A 123 -3.11 9.38 1.10
C ILE A 123 -2.13 9.83 0.02
N SER A 124 -1.59 8.89 -0.77
CA SER A 124 -0.68 9.22 -1.89
C SER A 124 -1.33 10.12 -2.95
N ALA A 125 -2.66 10.12 -3.02
CA ALA A 125 -3.42 10.96 -3.94
C ALA A 125 -3.70 12.36 -3.37
N PHE A 126 -3.44 12.64 -2.08
CA PHE A 126 -3.63 13.97 -1.51
C PHE A 126 -2.52 14.93 -1.96
N PRO A 127 -2.85 16.07 -2.59
CA PRO A 127 -1.87 17.09 -2.90
C PRO A 127 -1.19 17.62 -1.63
N GLY A 128 0.14 17.77 -1.66
CA GLY A 128 0.93 18.32 -0.55
C GLY A 128 1.48 17.28 0.43
N VAL A 129 1.02 16.03 0.37
CA VAL A 129 1.64 14.92 1.12
C VAL A 129 2.85 14.42 0.34
N GLY A 130 4.05 14.60 0.89
CA GLY A 130 5.31 14.37 0.18
C GLY A 130 5.73 12.90 0.14
N SER A 131 6.12 12.34 1.30
CA SER A 131 6.61 10.97 1.43
C SER A 131 5.91 10.22 2.56
N MET A 132 5.72 8.92 2.35
CA MET A 132 5.14 7.99 3.32
C MET A 132 6.18 6.94 3.70
N LYS A 133 6.38 6.72 5.00
CA LYS A 133 7.24 5.62 5.50
C LYS A 133 6.45 4.73 6.45
N LYS A 134 6.46 3.43 6.15
CA LYS A 134 6.09 2.41 7.12
C LYS A 134 7.34 2.14 7.96
N PHE A 135 7.24 2.34 9.28
CA PHE A 135 8.24 1.82 10.19
C PHE A 135 7.93 0.34 10.43
N ASP A 136 8.97 -0.47 10.61
CA ASP A 136 8.83 -1.89 10.92
C ASP A 136 8.09 -2.04 12.27
N ASP A 137 7.11 -2.94 12.35
CA ASP A 137 6.29 -3.20 13.56
C ASP A 137 7.16 -3.59 14.77
N HIS A 138 8.43 -3.94 14.54
CA HIS A 138 9.42 -4.24 15.57
C HIS A 138 10.08 -3.02 16.24
N ASP A 139 10.00 -1.80 15.67
CA ASP A 139 10.52 -0.58 16.31
C ASP A 139 9.49 0.08 17.24
N ARG A 140 9.41 -0.46 18.46
CA ARG A 140 8.47 -0.01 19.52
C ARG A 140 8.65 1.45 19.99
N LYS A 141 9.64 2.19 19.49
CA LYS A 141 9.86 3.59 19.85
C LYS A 141 9.06 4.58 18.99
N LYS A 142 8.55 4.15 17.84
CA LYS A 142 7.77 4.99 16.91
C LYS A 142 6.41 4.34 16.68
N LYS A 143 5.34 5.04 17.03
CA LYS A 143 3.98 4.48 17.03
C LYS A 143 3.16 5.03 15.86
N GLY A 144 2.27 4.20 15.33
CA GLY A 144 1.39 4.51 14.20
C GLY A 144 1.70 3.60 13.02
N ASP A 145 0.66 3.08 12.38
CA ASP A 145 0.76 2.16 11.24
C ASP A 145 1.44 2.82 10.01
N LEU A 146 1.39 4.15 9.97
CA LEU A 146 1.95 4.98 8.89
C LEU A 146 2.48 6.29 9.45
N HIS A 147 3.57 6.81 8.88
CA HIS A 147 3.99 8.19 9.06
C HIS A 147 3.90 8.94 7.73
N ILE A 148 3.32 10.13 7.78
CA ILE A 148 3.12 11.01 6.61
C ILE A 148 3.90 12.30 6.79
N ILE A 149 4.54 12.77 5.72
CA ILE A 149 5.16 14.09 5.68
C ILE A 149 4.23 15.06 4.96
N TYR A 150 3.88 16.16 5.64
CA TYR A 150 3.06 17.24 5.12
C TYR A 150 3.67 18.58 5.54
N HIS A 151 3.97 19.47 4.59
CA HIS A 151 4.67 20.75 4.84
C HIS A 151 5.91 20.66 5.76
N HIS A 152 6.78 19.68 5.51
CA HIS A 152 8.00 19.43 6.31
C HIS A 152 7.75 19.06 7.78
N GLN A 153 6.52 18.67 8.12
CA GLN A 153 6.17 18.11 9.41
C GLN A 153 5.75 16.66 9.24
N VAL A 154 6.10 15.84 10.23
CA VAL A 154 5.68 14.44 10.27
C VAL A 154 4.50 14.27 11.20
N PHE A 155 3.54 13.47 10.75
CA PHE A 155 2.41 13.01 11.53
C PHE A 155 2.33 11.48 11.52
N SER A 156 2.20 10.89 12.69
CA SER A 156 1.90 9.48 12.90
C SER A 156 0.41 9.22 12.74
N VAL A 157 0.06 8.18 12.00
CA VAL A 157 -1.32 7.80 11.68
C VAL A 157 -1.58 6.39 12.16
N GLU A 158 -2.61 6.22 12.99
CA GLU A 158 -3.13 4.94 13.44
C GLU A 158 -4.38 4.60 12.60
N SER A 159 -4.38 3.45 11.93
CA SER A 159 -5.47 2.95 11.09
C SER A 159 -6.33 1.95 11.86
N LYS A 160 -7.63 2.19 11.91
CA LYS A 160 -8.60 1.26 12.51
C LYS A 160 -9.81 1.07 11.60
N SER A 161 -10.50 -0.05 11.76
CA SER A 161 -11.75 -0.32 11.05
C SER A 161 -12.93 -0.34 12.01
N LEU A 162 -14.11 -0.03 11.47
CA LEU A 162 -15.37 -0.16 12.22
C LEU A 162 -15.59 -1.61 12.67
N GLN A 163 -16.13 -1.78 13.87
CA GLN A 163 -16.65 -3.07 14.31
C GLN A 163 -17.97 -3.37 13.57
N THR A 164 -17.95 -4.31 12.64
CA THR A 164 -19.11 -4.68 11.80
C THR A 164 -20.37 -4.95 12.61
N SER A 165 -20.25 -5.60 13.78
CA SER A 165 -21.38 -5.91 14.66
C SER A 165 -22.03 -4.68 15.32
N GLN A 166 -21.37 -3.52 15.29
CA GLN A 166 -21.86 -2.29 15.90
C GLN A 166 -22.41 -1.29 14.88
N ILE A 167 -22.42 -1.64 13.60
CA ILE A 167 -22.87 -0.74 12.53
C ILE A 167 -24.39 -0.72 12.47
N LYS A 168 -24.95 0.48 12.32
CA LYS A 168 -26.38 0.72 12.17
C LYS A 168 -26.61 1.77 11.09
N PHE A 169 -27.71 1.62 10.37
CA PHE A 169 -28.22 2.61 9.44
C PHE A 169 -29.57 3.13 9.91
N ASP A 170 -29.65 4.44 10.10
CA ASP A 170 -30.90 5.16 10.30
C ASP A 170 -31.42 5.62 8.94
N ALA A 171 -32.49 4.97 8.47
CA ALA A 171 -33.08 5.26 7.16
C ALA A 171 -33.87 6.58 7.12
N GLU A 172 -34.38 7.07 8.25
CA GLU A 172 -35.15 8.32 8.30
C GLU A 172 -34.21 9.51 8.11
N ASN A 173 -33.07 9.48 8.82
CA ASN A 173 -32.09 10.57 8.78
C ASN A 173 -30.97 10.35 7.74
N GLN A 174 -30.93 9.17 7.10
CA GLN A 174 -29.87 8.75 6.18
C GLN A 174 -28.47 8.77 6.83
N ILE A 175 -28.40 8.35 8.11
CA ILE A 175 -27.18 8.38 8.90
C ILE A 175 -26.68 6.96 9.14
N TRP A 176 -25.43 6.70 8.79
CA TRP A 176 -24.71 5.54 9.30
C TRP A 176 -24.08 5.85 10.64
N SER A 177 -24.06 4.88 11.55
CA SER A 177 -23.32 4.96 12.80
C SER A 177 -22.62 3.64 13.10
N GLY A 178 -21.49 3.71 13.78
CA GLY A 178 -20.73 2.55 14.21
C GLY A 178 -19.70 2.95 15.27
N LYS A 179 -18.85 2.00 15.64
CA LYS A 179 -17.70 2.27 16.51
C LYS A 179 -16.44 1.61 15.97
N ALA A 180 -15.33 2.32 16.04
CA ALA A 180 -14.01 1.75 15.84
C ALA A 180 -13.42 1.38 17.20
N GLN A 181 -12.79 0.21 17.29
CA GLN A 181 -12.02 -0.14 18.47
C GLN A 181 -10.59 0.37 18.31
N VAL A 182 -10.15 1.18 19.25
CA VAL A 182 -8.86 1.90 19.21
C VAL A 182 -8.06 1.54 20.46
N ASP A 183 -7.72 0.26 20.53
CA ASP A 183 -6.88 -0.31 21.58
C ASP A 183 -5.56 -0.84 21.00
N ALA A 184 -4.62 -1.09 21.89
CA ALA A 184 -3.47 -1.94 21.63
C ALA A 184 -3.90 -3.37 21.33
N SER A 185 -3.12 -4.08 20.52
CA SER A 185 -3.27 -5.53 20.33
C SER A 185 -3.10 -6.30 21.65
N ASP A 186 -2.20 -5.83 22.51
CA ASP A 186 -1.88 -6.47 23.80
C ASP A 186 -1.82 -5.48 24.96
N SER A 187 -2.07 -5.98 26.17
CA SER A 187 -1.91 -5.19 27.39
C SER A 187 -0.45 -4.85 27.61
N ARG A 188 -0.15 -3.55 27.71
CA ARG A 188 1.19 -3.00 27.93
C ARG A 188 1.22 -2.08 29.15
N ILE A 189 2.43 -1.76 29.59
CA ILE A 189 2.64 -0.73 30.61
C ILE A 189 2.81 0.61 29.90
N VAL A 190 2.01 1.60 30.28
CA VAL A 190 2.11 2.99 29.83
C VAL A 190 2.51 3.88 30.99
N THR A 191 3.19 4.99 30.70
CA THR A 191 3.58 6.00 31.68
C THR A 191 2.62 7.18 31.57
N LEU A 192 1.97 7.52 32.68
CA LEU A 192 1.04 8.65 32.80
C LEU A 192 1.81 9.97 32.95
N PRO A 193 1.16 11.14 32.75
CA PRO A 193 1.80 12.45 32.92
C PRO A 193 2.44 12.68 34.30
N SER A 194 1.92 12.06 35.37
CA SER A 194 2.55 12.11 36.70
C SER A 194 3.84 11.29 36.85
N GLY A 195 4.21 10.51 35.82
CA GLY A 195 5.29 9.52 35.88
C GLY A 195 4.87 8.16 36.45
N ARG A 196 3.62 8.01 36.92
CA ARG A 196 3.07 6.72 37.36
C ARG A 196 2.88 5.79 36.16
N THR A 197 2.99 4.48 36.40
CA THR A 197 2.76 3.47 35.36
C THR A 197 1.40 2.81 35.51
N LEU A 198 0.76 2.52 34.38
CA LEU A 198 -0.51 1.79 34.31
C LEU A 198 -0.39 0.61 33.33
N LYS A 199 -0.86 -0.57 33.71
CA LYS A 199 -1.00 -1.70 32.78
C LYS A 199 -2.38 -1.66 32.12
N THR A 200 -2.45 -1.47 30.81
CA THR A 200 -3.70 -1.31 30.05
C THR A 200 -3.53 -1.69 28.58
N THR A 201 -4.65 -1.90 27.88
CA THR A 201 -4.70 -1.97 26.41
C THR A 201 -5.06 -0.62 25.79
N LEU A 202 -5.56 0.34 26.57
CA LEU A 202 -5.97 1.64 26.04
C LEU A 202 -4.74 2.46 25.62
N LEU A 203 -4.95 3.33 24.64
CA LEU A 203 -3.90 4.20 24.12
C LEU A 203 -3.85 5.52 24.89
N LEU A 204 -2.65 6.07 25.06
CA LEU A 204 -2.47 7.39 25.66
C LEU A 204 -3.00 8.47 24.71
N ARG A 205 -3.50 9.54 25.29
CA ARG A 205 -3.84 10.76 24.55
C ARG A 205 -2.54 11.44 24.11
N GLY A 206 -2.40 11.65 22.80
CA GLY A 206 -1.17 12.09 22.14
C GLY A 206 -0.16 10.98 21.86
N GLU A 207 -0.49 9.69 22.00
CA GLU A 207 0.45 8.59 21.69
C GLU A 207 0.74 8.42 20.20
N PHE A 208 -0.16 8.92 19.36
CA PHE A 208 -0.04 9.09 17.92
C PHE A 208 -0.81 10.37 17.55
N ASP A 209 -0.65 10.87 16.34
CA ASP A 209 -1.18 12.19 15.96
C ASP A 209 -2.61 12.08 15.39
N ILE A 210 -2.83 11.16 14.45
CA ILE A 210 -4.06 11.07 13.67
C ILE A 210 -4.66 9.65 13.74
N LEU A 211 -5.95 9.55 14.03
CA LEU A 211 -6.73 8.33 13.87
C LEU A 211 -7.37 8.34 12.48
N ALA A 212 -7.08 7.34 11.66
CA ALA A 212 -7.77 7.08 10.40
C ALA A 212 -8.73 5.90 10.57
N VAL A 213 -10.04 6.16 10.47
CA VAL A 213 -11.07 5.11 10.57
C VAL A 213 -11.58 4.71 9.19
N ASN A 214 -11.30 3.47 8.79
CA ASN A 214 -11.89 2.83 7.62
C ASN A 214 -13.41 2.68 7.78
N CYS A 215 -14.15 3.37 6.91
CA CYS A 215 -15.61 3.42 6.88
C CYS A 215 -16.23 2.52 5.80
N TYR A 216 -15.45 1.62 5.19
CA TYR A 216 -15.90 0.73 4.11
C TYR A 216 -17.22 0.02 4.38
N GLU A 217 -17.46 -0.41 5.62
CA GLU A 217 -18.66 -1.17 5.96
C GLU A 217 -19.97 -0.34 5.93
N PHE A 218 -19.92 0.99 5.92
CA PHE A 218 -21.11 1.82 5.81
C PHE A 218 -21.76 1.73 4.42
N ASN A 219 -20.97 1.82 3.34
CA ASN A 219 -21.52 1.90 1.98
C ASN A 219 -20.74 1.06 0.94
N LYS A 220 -19.81 0.21 1.40
CA LYS A 220 -18.94 -0.63 0.56
C LYS A 220 -18.04 0.17 -0.38
N SER A 221 -17.68 1.38 0.02
CA SER A 221 -16.70 2.24 -0.66
C SER A 221 -15.50 2.50 0.24
N TRP A 222 -14.29 2.46 -0.31
CA TRP A 222 -13.06 2.74 0.44
C TRP A 222 -12.98 4.22 0.80
N GLN A 223 -13.42 4.54 2.01
CA GLN A 223 -13.48 5.88 2.56
C GLN A 223 -12.96 5.86 3.99
N PHE A 224 -12.29 6.93 4.39
CA PHE A 224 -11.72 7.07 5.72
C PHE A 224 -12.20 8.37 6.35
N GLN A 225 -12.30 8.36 7.67
CA GLN A 225 -12.46 9.56 8.47
C GLN A 225 -11.24 9.76 9.34
N PHE A 226 -10.83 11.01 9.52
CA PHE A 226 -9.61 11.39 10.22
C PHE A 226 -9.96 12.22 11.44
N ALA A 227 -9.33 11.95 12.58
CA ALA A 227 -9.46 12.77 13.77
C ALA A 227 -8.11 12.92 14.45
N ARG A 228 -7.85 14.10 15.03
CA ARG A 228 -6.71 14.30 15.93
C ARG A 228 -6.88 13.38 17.14
N ASN A 229 -5.84 12.65 17.52
CA ASN A 229 -5.88 11.78 18.70
C ASN A 229 -6.32 12.56 19.95
N ARG A 230 -5.81 13.78 20.09
CA ARG A 230 -6.11 14.65 21.22
C ARG A 230 -7.58 15.03 21.28
N ASP A 231 -8.33 15.00 20.19
CA ASP A 231 -9.75 15.38 20.21
C ASP A 231 -10.67 14.18 20.45
N LEU A 232 -10.11 12.96 20.55
CA LEU A 232 -10.86 11.75 20.82
C LEU A 232 -11.46 11.73 22.24
N PRO A 233 -12.63 11.09 22.43
CA PRO A 233 -13.23 10.92 23.74
C PRO A 233 -12.29 10.26 24.76
N PHE A 234 -12.35 10.74 26.01
CA PHE A 234 -11.65 10.14 27.14
C PHE A 234 -12.17 8.74 27.49
N SER A 235 -11.32 7.94 28.13
CA SER A 235 -11.75 6.69 28.73
C SER A 235 -12.84 6.93 29.79
N SER A 236 -13.94 6.20 29.68
CA SER A 236 -15.05 6.21 30.64
C SER A 236 -15.00 5.02 31.62
N TYR A 237 -13.89 4.28 31.66
CA TYR A 237 -13.78 3.09 32.48
C TYR A 237 -13.76 3.43 33.98
N LYS A 238 -14.83 3.03 34.69
CA LYS A 238 -15.09 3.45 36.08
C LYS A 238 -14.03 3.01 37.10
N LYS A 239 -13.20 2.02 36.78
CA LYS A 239 -12.13 1.57 37.69
C LYS A 239 -10.86 2.41 37.56
N TYR A 240 -10.75 3.24 36.53
CA TYR A 240 -9.66 4.19 36.40
C TYR A 240 -9.89 5.41 37.26
N THR A 241 -8.79 5.92 37.82
CA THR A 241 -8.73 7.22 38.48
C THR A 241 -9.01 8.34 37.48
N PRO A 242 -9.41 9.56 37.94
CA PRO A 242 -9.63 10.69 37.03
C PRO A 242 -8.40 11.02 36.18
N GLU A 243 -7.20 10.88 36.74
CA GLU A 243 -5.94 11.04 36.03
C GLU A 243 -5.84 10.05 34.86
N GLU A 244 -5.99 8.75 35.14
CA GLU A 244 -5.93 7.68 34.14
C GLU A 244 -7.00 7.84 33.05
N GLN A 245 -8.22 8.26 33.43
CA GLN A 245 -9.30 8.53 32.47
C GLN A 245 -8.95 9.70 31.53
N SER A 246 -8.37 10.77 32.07
CA SER A 246 -7.96 11.94 31.28
C SER A 246 -6.74 11.69 30.40
N ALA A 247 -5.88 10.75 30.79
CA ALA A 247 -4.65 10.40 30.06
C ALA A 247 -4.88 9.40 28.92
N LEU A 248 -6.02 8.70 28.89
CA LEU A 248 -6.33 7.63 27.94
C LEU A 248 -7.49 8.00 27.02
N ILE A 249 -7.40 7.63 25.74
CA ILE A 249 -8.53 7.68 24.82
C ILE A 249 -9.49 6.52 25.08
N SER A 250 -10.77 6.68 24.74
CA SER A 250 -11.77 5.62 24.83
C SER A 250 -11.43 4.44 23.91
N SER A 251 -11.60 3.22 24.41
CA SER A 251 -11.41 1.97 23.65
C SER A 251 -12.36 1.88 22.45
N LEU A 252 -13.59 2.38 22.58
CA LEU A 252 -14.56 2.42 21.50
C LEU A 252 -14.85 3.87 21.12
N ILE A 253 -14.48 4.24 19.90
CA ILE A 253 -14.68 5.58 19.35
C ILE A 253 -15.92 5.55 18.44
N PRO A 254 -16.97 6.33 18.76
CA PRO A 254 -18.16 6.43 17.92
C PRO A 254 -17.84 7.18 16.62
N VAL A 255 -18.36 6.68 15.50
CA VAL A 255 -18.15 7.23 14.15
C VAL A 255 -19.48 7.23 13.41
N THR A 256 -19.77 8.29 12.66
CA THR A 256 -21.00 8.42 11.87
C THR A 256 -20.69 8.77 10.42
N TRP A 257 -21.65 8.54 9.52
CA TRP A 257 -21.63 9.10 8.17
C TRP A 257 -22.95 9.80 7.87
N PRO A 258 -22.96 11.09 7.48
CA PRO A 258 -21.80 11.97 7.28
C PRO A 258 -20.93 12.19 8.54
N PRO A 259 -19.64 12.53 8.37
CA PRO A 259 -18.74 12.79 9.49
C PRO A 259 -19.29 13.87 10.44
N GLN A 260 -19.00 13.72 11.72
CA GLN A 260 -19.28 14.71 12.77
C GLN A 260 -18.00 15.00 13.55
N PRO A 261 -17.84 16.19 14.15
CA PRO A 261 -16.68 16.49 14.99
C PRO A 261 -16.42 15.38 16.03
N PRO A 262 -15.16 14.97 16.24
CA PRO A 262 -13.93 15.59 15.74
C PRO A 262 -13.43 15.03 14.39
N PHE A 263 -14.28 14.34 13.62
CA PHE A 263 -13.86 13.68 12.38
C PHE A 263 -13.99 14.56 11.13
N HIS A 264 -12.98 14.48 10.28
CA HIS A 264 -12.92 15.07 8.94
C HIS A 264 -12.93 13.96 7.87
N SER A 265 -13.60 14.20 6.74
CA SER A 265 -13.49 13.31 5.56
C SER A 265 -12.27 13.61 4.69
N ASP A 266 -11.72 14.81 4.79
CA ASP A 266 -10.51 15.24 4.07
C ASP A 266 -9.37 15.39 5.06
N LEU A 267 -8.32 14.58 4.90
CA LEU A 267 -7.15 14.59 5.77
C LEU A 267 -6.44 15.95 5.76
N ARG A 268 -6.48 16.69 4.64
CA ARG A 268 -5.78 17.98 4.51
C ARG A 268 -6.35 19.03 5.46
N LEU A 269 -7.67 19.05 5.64
CA LEU A 269 -8.31 19.98 6.58
C LEU A 269 -7.80 19.76 7.99
N LEU A 270 -7.71 18.49 8.41
CA LEU A 270 -7.16 18.14 9.72
C LEU A 270 -5.68 18.51 9.84
N LEU A 271 -4.88 18.23 8.80
CA LEU A 271 -3.45 18.53 8.79
C LEU A 271 -3.18 20.05 8.83
N ASP A 272 -3.93 20.84 8.08
CA ASP A 272 -3.82 22.30 8.09
C ASP A 272 -4.16 22.85 9.50
N GLU A 273 -5.24 22.37 10.12
CA GLU A 273 -5.62 22.71 11.51
C GLU A 273 -4.54 22.30 12.54
N MET A 274 -3.82 21.21 12.28
CA MET A 274 -2.74 20.74 13.15
C MET A 274 -1.48 21.60 12.99
N LEU A 275 -1.12 21.96 11.75
CA LEU A 275 0.00 22.87 11.46
C LEU A 275 -0.23 24.27 12.05
N GLU A 276 -1.44 24.81 11.92
CA GLU A 276 -1.81 26.10 12.52
C GLU A 276 -1.69 26.07 14.05
N ALA A 277 -1.92 24.91 14.67
CA ALA A 277 -1.73 24.68 16.10
C ALA A 277 -0.27 24.41 16.49
N GLY A 278 0.67 24.38 15.53
CA GLY A 278 2.09 24.09 15.76
C GLY A 278 2.36 22.61 16.07
N GLU A 279 1.50 21.71 15.60
CA GLU A 279 1.67 20.26 15.74
C GLU A 279 2.46 19.67 14.57
N GLY A 280 3.04 18.50 14.79
CA GLY A 280 3.98 17.84 13.88
C GLY A 280 5.37 17.71 14.49
N SER A 281 6.14 16.75 14.02
CA SER A 281 7.54 16.56 14.42
C SER A 281 8.48 16.80 13.24
N ASP A 282 9.73 17.18 13.53
CA ASP A 282 10.74 17.37 12.50
C ASP A 282 11.11 16.02 11.85
N PRO A 283 11.13 15.89 10.50
CA PRO A 283 11.54 14.67 9.80
C PRO A 283 12.88 14.07 10.27
N SER A 284 13.83 14.93 10.66
CA SER A 284 15.14 14.51 11.15
C SER A 284 15.06 13.74 12.48
N GLU A 285 14.07 14.03 13.33
CA GLU A 285 13.88 13.35 14.62
C GLU A 285 13.50 11.87 14.46
N ILE A 286 13.00 11.50 13.28
CA ILE A 286 12.53 10.14 12.99
C ILE A 286 13.32 9.45 11.87
N GLY A 287 14.45 10.01 11.44
CA GLY A 287 15.30 9.41 10.39
C GLY A 287 14.61 9.37 9.03
N LEU A 288 13.90 10.45 8.70
CA LEU A 288 13.41 10.78 7.38
C LEU A 288 14.21 12.00 6.90
N GLU A 289 15.30 11.74 6.15
CA GLU A 289 16.00 12.75 5.34
C GLU A 289 15.44 12.72 3.91
#